data_AF-A0A351X2W0-F1
#
_entry.id   AF-A0A351X2W0-F1
#
_cell.length_a   1.000
_cell.length_b   1.000
_cell.length_c   1.000
_cell.angle_alpha   90.00
_cell.angle_beta   90.00
_cell.angle_gamma   90.00
#
_symmetry.space_group_name_H-M   'P 1'
#
loop_
_entity.id
_entity.type
_entity.pdbx_description
1 polymer ?
#
loop_
_entity_poly.entity_id
_entity_poly.type
_entity_poly.pdbx_seq_one_letter_code
_entity_poly.pdbx_strand_id
1 'polypeptide(L)' 'MRLHATIQGHVQGVGFRVFVQQYAANLKLTGWVRNT' A
#
# COMPACT_ATOMS: atom_id res chain seq x y z
N MET A 1 -0.76 4.92 16.71
CA MET A 1 -0.58 6.00 15.71
C MET A 1 -1.08 5.50 14.36
N ARG A 2 -1.66 6.35 13.50
CA ARG A 2 -2.14 5.96 12.16
C ARG A 2 -1.64 6.94 11.12
N LEU A 3 -1.05 6.42 10.05
CA LEU A 3 -0.55 7.21 8.92
C LEU A 3 -1.45 7.01 7.70
N HIS A 4 -1.67 8.06 6.93
CA HIS A 4 -2.38 8.03 5.67
C HIS A 4 -1.52 8.74 4.61
N ALA A 5 -1.35 8.09 3.46
CA ALA A 5 -0.57 8.61 2.34
C ALA A 5 -1.32 8.36 1.03
N THR A 6 -1.18 9.28 0.08
CA THR A 6 -1.68 9.16 -1.29
C THR A 6 -0.49 9.10 -2.24
N ILE A 7 -0.43 8.07 -3.08
CA ILE A 7 0.65 7.87 -4.03
C ILE A 7 0.12 8.12 -5.44
N GLN A 8 0.85 8.89 -6.22
CA GLN A 8 0.49 9.30 -7.58
C GLN A 8 1.61 8.93 -8.56
N GLY A 9 1.26 8.77 -9.84
CA GLY A 9 2.18 8.34 -10.89
C GLY A 9 1.84 6.94 -11.43
N HIS A 10 2.84 6.23 -11.93
CA HIS A 10 2.66 4.90 -12.52
C HIS A 10 2.52 3.81 -11.45
N VAL A 11 1.35 3.75 -10.80
CA VAL A 11 1.07 2.83 -9.67
C VAL A 11 -0.07 1.85 -9.95
N GLN A 12 -0.77 1.99 -11.08
CA GLN A 12 -1.83 1.08 -11.51
C GLN A 12 -1.32 0.12 -12.58
N GLY A 13 -1.75 -1.14 -12.54
CA GLY A 13 -1.30 -2.18 -13.48
C GLY A 13 0.09 -2.78 -13.20
N VAL A 14 0.77 -2.36 -12.14
CA VAL A 14 2.15 -2.76 -11.81
C VAL A 14 2.29 -3.65 -10.56
N GLY A 15 1.18 -4.17 -10.04
CA GLY A 15 1.21 -4.99 -8.81
C GLY A 15 1.44 -4.21 -7.50
N PHE A 16 1.33 -2.87 -7.53
CA PHE A 16 1.61 -2.00 -6.37
C PHE A 16 0.87 -2.41 -5.09
N ARG A 17 -0.40 -2.83 -5.20
CA ARG A 17 -1.21 -3.24 -4.04
C ARG A 17 -0.62 -4.46 -3.33
N VAL A 18 -0.16 -5.45 -4.09
CA VAL A 18 0.44 -6.68 -3.56
C VAL A 18 1.76 -6.36 -2.85
N PHE A 19 2.59 -5.51 -3.47
CA PHE A 19 3.82 -5.02 -2.87
C PHE A 19 3.58 -4.38 -1.50
N VAL A 20 2.61 -3.46 -1.41
CA VAL A 20 2.28 -2.78 -0.14
C VAL A 20 1.77 -3.77 0.92
N GLN A 21 0.92 -4.72 0.54
CA GLN A 21 0.39 -5.72 1.47
C GLN A 21 1.49 -6.63 2.04
N GLN A 22 2.41 -7.12 1.19
CA GLN A 22 3.54 -7.94 1.63
C GLN A 22 4.47 -7.16 2.54
N TYR A 23 4.79 -5.92 2.18
CA TYR A 23 5.66 -5.07 2.99
C TYR A 23 5.04 -4.75 4.36
N ALA A 24 3.73 -4.46 4.40
CA ALA A 24 3.00 -4.25 5.65
C ALA A 24 3.01 -5.50 6.54
N ALA A 25 2.84 -6.70 5.98
CA ALA A 25 2.91 -7.96 6.71
C ALA A 25 4.29 -8.17 7.35
N ASN A 26 5.38 -7.91 6.60
CA ASN A 26 6.76 -8.02 7.11
C ASN A 26 7.03 -7.05 8.27
N LEU A 27 6.42 -5.86 8.25
CA LEU A 27 6.52 -4.87 9.32
C LEU A 27 5.49 -5.07 10.45
N LYS A 28 4.63 -6.10 10.37
CA LYS A 28 3.52 -6.35 11.30
C LYS A 28 2.56 -5.16 11.41
N LEU A 29 2.37 -4.43 10.31
CA LEU A 29 1.45 -3.30 10.21
C LEU A 29 0.07 -3.78 9.73
N THR A 30 -0.97 -3.16 10.26
CA THR A 30 -2.36 -3.39 9.84
C THR A 30 -2.91 -2.17 9.10
N GLY A 31 -3.82 -2.40 8.14
CA GLY A 31 -4.41 -1.32 7.35
C GLY A 31 -4.92 -1.79 5.98
N TRP A 32 -5.16 -0.84 5.09
CA TRP A 32 -5.64 -1.10 3.73
C TRP A 32 -4.91 -0.23 2.71
N VAL A 33 -4.84 -0.76 1.49
CA VAL A 33 -4.43 0.00 0.30
C VAL A 33 -5.59 -0.06 -0.68
N ARG A 34 -5.98 1.09 -1.25
CA ARG A 34 -7.06 1.18 -2.22
C ARG A 34 -6.65 2.04 -3.41
N ASN A 35 -7.12 1.67 -4.59
CA ASN A 35 -7.11 2.58 -5.72
C ASN A 35 -8.23 3.60 -5.49
N THR A 36 -7.98 4.85 -5.86
CA THR A 36 -9.03 5.89 -5.89
C THR A 36 -9.58 5.98 -7.30
#